data_AF-A0A524QX17-F1
#
_entry.id   AF-A0A524QX17-F1
#
_cell.length_a   1.000
_cell.length_b   1.000
_cell.length_c   1.000
_cell.angle_alpha   90.00
_cell.angle_beta   90.00
_cell.angle_gamma   90.00
#
_symmetry.space_group_name_H-M   'P 1'
#
loop_
_entity.id
_entity.type
_entity.pdbx_description
1 polymer ?
#
loop_
_entity_poly.entity_id
_entity_poly.type
_entity_poly.pdbx_seq_one_letter_code
_entity_poly.pdbx_strand_id
1 'polypeptide(L)'
;MAFDKDRILEYNHRHHAVLGNYDLQLESCQIQTLCDRINSKSNLGALRNRKIRQSVVLSAALSAVAVGLHGRGSLNDIPKDKQTSDVSNNLKSANDRTAAQIMAEVLQTTTDTLLVGEEVLIESRITEGVRIKPGLEAGGNPTIAVGAAFGKEEHRALYGLRTPKSVTLLSMGNDVIDGTGKSIKGTHSSLTALFLTEANIKRHLPDIYVQRWLSGVAFEEFNPGETSVTEAAEIISYAYGLSGVDKLSAYFLDRPRHYPAMDALNKAGMFTPFDKDGDLLPAVILGLEGLKFADGRGLHSMIGEIGGSAEWAVGVLPLVWRGGQAIGMLTSQSSLTRKDLSPEDLWNERFHFTEEEFMLITDARFERKSYFTIYDIIDNPFAGGISAFGAITDNYFVPFMDGVRGDPEKNKISVNVLVVNSLGMVECWQMIFNCRQSLDHTLELMISPKEELENLTEGNLEKAIAGMLQDANLRRRFQIFFNNEYYPVLIPVRDKMILLHKAIGGLI
;
A
#
# COMPACT_ATOMS: atom_id res chain seq x y z
N MET A 1 -16.38 -14.27 13.31
CA MET A 1 -17.42 -13.46 13.99
C MET A 1 -18.26 -12.72 12.95
N ALA A 2 -19.55 -13.04 12.85
CA ALA A 2 -20.47 -12.26 12.01
C ALA A 2 -20.99 -11.02 12.77
N PHE A 3 -21.21 -9.92 12.06
CA PHE A 3 -21.89 -8.76 12.62
C PHE A 3 -23.38 -9.08 12.77
N ASP A 4 -23.92 -8.82 13.95
CA ASP A 4 -25.36 -8.79 14.16
C ASP A 4 -25.98 -7.51 13.55
N LYS A 5 -27.32 -7.42 13.57
CA LYS A 5 -28.04 -6.29 13.00
C LYS A 5 -27.68 -4.96 13.66
N ASP A 6 -27.45 -4.95 14.97
CA ASP A 6 -27.12 -3.73 15.72
C ASP A 6 -25.74 -3.20 15.33
N ARG A 7 -24.75 -4.09 15.16
CA ARG A 7 -23.42 -3.73 14.67
C ARG A 7 -23.44 -3.20 13.24
N ILE A 8 -24.28 -3.78 12.37
CA ILE A 8 -24.47 -3.27 11.01
C ILE A 8 -25.09 -1.86 11.02
N LEU A 9 -26.10 -1.62 11.86
CA LEU A 9 -26.70 -0.29 12.04
C LEU A 9 -25.68 0.71 12.59
N GLU A 10 -24.93 0.34 13.63
CA GLU A 10 -23.87 1.16 14.25
C GLU A 10 -22.77 1.52 13.23
N TYR A 11 -22.35 0.55 12.42
CA TYR A 11 -21.36 0.76 11.36
C TYR A 11 -21.87 1.75 10.31
N ASN A 12 -23.08 1.52 9.78
CA ASN A 12 -23.67 2.41 8.77
C ASN A 12 -23.88 3.83 9.30
N HIS A 13 -24.34 3.99 10.54
CA HIS A 13 -24.52 5.30 11.15
C HIS A 13 -23.18 6.04 11.29
N ARG A 14 -22.16 5.35 11.81
CA ARG A 14 -20.82 5.91 12.03
C ARG A 14 -20.13 6.36 10.73
N HIS A 15 -20.31 5.58 9.67
CA HIS A 15 -19.67 5.80 8.37
C HIS A 15 -20.63 6.38 7.31
N HIS A 16 -21.77 6.93 7.72
CA HIS A 16 -22.82 7.35 6.79
C HIS A 16 -22.34 8.38 5.75
N ALA A 17 -21.42 9.27 6.13
CA ALA A 17 -20.87 10.29 5.24
C ALA A 17 -20.02 9.64 4.14
N VAL A 18 -19.12 8.72 4.51
CA VAL A 18 -18.29 7.99 3.54
C VAL A 18 -19.14 7.11 2.65
N LEU A 19 -20.05 6.32 3.23
CA LEU A 19 -20.92 5.42 2.47
C LEU A 19 -21.88 6.21 1.57
N GLY A 20 -22.33 7.38 2.01
CA GLY A 20 -23.20 8.27 1.24
C GLY A 20 -22.53 8.84 0.00
N ASN A 21 -21.21 9.09 0.03
CA ASN A 21 -20.46 9.58 -1.13
C ASN A 21 -20.52 8.63 -2.34
N TYR A 22 -20.74 7.33 -2.10
CA TYR A 22 -20.76 6.29 -3.14
C TYR A 22 -22.10 5.53 -3.20
N ASP A 23 -23.15 6.06 -2.56
CA ASP A 23 -24.47 5.45 -2.50
C ASP A 23 -24.49 4.01 -1.94
N LEU A 24 -23.70 3.76 -0.90
CA LEU A 24 -23.54 2.45 -0.29
C LEU A 24 -24.25 2.32 1.07
N GLN A 25 -24.51 1.07 1.44
CA GLN A 25 -24.85 0.65 2.79
C GLN A 25 -24.21 -0.71 3.06
N LEU A 26 -23.55 -0.88 4.20
CA LEU A 26 -23.09 -2.20 4.63
C LEU A 26 -24.30 -3.07 4.94
N GLU A 27 -24.44 -4.20 4.27
CA GLU A 27 -25.51 -5.18 4.49
C GLU A 27 -25.06 -6.25 5.49
N SER A 28 -23.85 -6.78 5.30
CA SER A 28 -23.29 -7.80 6.18
C SER A 28 -21.77 -7.71 6.25
N CYS A 29 -21.21 -8.18 7.36
CA CYS A 29 -19.77 -8.30 7.56
C CYS A 29 -19.48 -9.54 8.39
N GLN A 30 -18.56 -10.37 7.90
CA GLN A 30 -17.99 -11.50 8.62
C GLN A 30 -16.50 -11.28 8.81
N ILE A 31 -16.04 -11.33 10.06
CA ILE A 31 -14.61 -11.25 10.41
C ILE A 31 -14.11 -12.67 10.66
N GLN A 32 -13.15 -13.13 9.86
CA GLN A 32 -12.41 -14.36 10.11
C GLN A 32 -11.06 -14.04 10.73
N THR A 33 -10.80 -14.50 11.94
CA THR A 33 -9.50 -14.30 12.60
C THR A 33 -8.51 -15.34 12.11
N LEU A 34 -7.38 -14.88 11.56
CA LEU A 34 -6.30 -15.73 11.06
C LEU A 34 -5.16 -15.87 12.08
N CYS A 35 -5.00 -14.88 12.95
CA CYS A 35 -4.10 -14.93 14.08
C CYS A 35 -4.67 -14.05 15.19
N ASP A 36 -4.81 -14.59 16.39
CA ASP A 36 -5.25 -13.89 17.59
C ASP A 36 -4.14 -13.80 18.65
N ARG A 37 -2.89 -14.14 18.29
CA ARG A 37 -1.75 -13.99 19.17
C ARG A 37 -1.46 -12.51 19.40
N ILE A 38 -1.87 -12.03 20.57
CA ILE A 38 -1.68 -10.64 20.98
C ILE A 38 -0.23 -10.42 21.41
N ASN A 39 0.44 -9.42 20.84
CA ASN A 39 1.64 -8.83 21.40
C ASN A 39 1.26 -7.83 22.51
N SER A 40 2.00 -7.84 23.61
CA SER A 40 1.74 -6.96 24.76
C SER A 40 2.45 -5.61 24.67
N LYS A 41 3.01 -5.25 23.51
CA LYS A 41 3.81 -4.03 23.32
C LYS A 41 2.97 -2.83 22.89
N SER A 42 1.76 -3.06 22.37
CA SER A 42 0.85 -2.00 21.91
C SER A 42 -0.44 -1.95 22.72
N ASN A 43 -1.13 -0.81 22.64
CA ASN A 43 -2.43 -0.59 23.26
C ASN A 43 -3.48 -0.01 22.27
N LEU A 44 -3.18 -0.03 20.97
CA LEU A 44 -3.89 0.60 19.83
C LEU A 44 -3.94 2.13 19.82
N GLY A 45 -3.64 2.80 20.92
CA GLY A 45 -3.70 4.26 21.11
C GLY A 45 -4.93 4.93 20.48
N ALA A 46 -4.77 5.92 19.60
CA ALA A 46 -5.88 6.61 18.94
C ALA A 46 -6.79 5.68 18.12
N LEU A 47 -6.26 4.54 17.65
CA LEU A 47 -7.05 3.53 16.93
C LEU A 47 -7.91 2.66 17.84
N ARG A 48 -7.97 2.96 19.15
CA ARG A 48 -9.09 2.52 20.01
C ARG A 48 -10.41 3.09 19.51
N ASN A 49 -10.39 4.29 18.92
CA ASN A 49 -11.55 4.87 18.25
C ASN A 49 -12.01 3.95 17.12
N ARG A 50 -13.22 3.40 17.25
CA ARG A 50 -13.77 2.45 16.28
C ARG A 50 -13.94 3.09 14.91
N LYS A 51 -14.27 4.38 14.83
CA LYS A 51 -14.47 5.10 13.57
C LYS A 51 -13.18 5.18 12.78
N ILE A 52 -12.10 5.64 13.42
CA ILE A 52 -10.79 5.72 12.77
C ILE A 52 -10.29 4.32 12.38
N ARG A 53 -10.44 3.33 13.27
CA ARG A 53 -9.99 1.97 12.96
C ARG A 53 -10.76 1.35 11.79
N GLN A 54 -12.09 1.46 11.79
CA GLN A 54 -12.94 0.92 10.73
C GLN A 54 -12.83 1.70 9.42
N SER A 55 -12.51 3.00 9.46
CA SER A 55 -12.32 3.80 8.24
C SER A 55 -11.08 3.39 7.47
N VAL A 56 -10.02 2.89 8.14
CA VAL A 56 -8.86 2.33 7.43
C VAL A 56 -9.24 1.06 6.66
N VAL A 57 -10.03 0.18 7.29
CA VAL A 57 -10.58 -1.01 6.62
C VAL A 57 -11.50 -0.60 5.46
N LEU A 58 -12.37 0.39 5.67
CA LEU A 58 -13.28 0.90 4.64
C LEU A 58 -12.52 1.58 3.49
N SER A 59 -11.43 2.28 3.79
CA SER A 59 -10.57 2.93 2.80
C SER A 59 -9.94 1.89 1.87
N ALA A 60 -9.33 0.83 2.43
CA ALA A 60 -8.84 -0.29 1.63
C ALA A 60 -9.96 -1.00 0.84
N ALA A 61 -11.11 -1.24 1.48
CA ALA A 61 -12.26 -1.89 0.86
C ALA A 61 -12.77 -1.13 -0.36
N LEU A 62 -13.07 0.16 -0.22
CA LEU A 62 -13.68 0.95 -1.30
C LEU A 62 -12.70 1.24 -2.42
N SER A 63 -11.42 1.46 -2.13
CA SER A 63 -10.39 1.54 -3.17
C SER A 63 -10.28 0.23 -3.95
N ALA A 64 -10.36 -0.93 -3.27
CA ALA A 64 -10.38 -2.22 -3.95
C ALA A 64 -11.66 -2.43 -4.76
N VAL A 65 -12.81 -1.94 -4.29
CA VAL A 65 -14.08 -1.97 -5.03
C VAL A 65 -14.00 -1.19 -6.32
N ALA A 66 -13.54 0.06 -6.25
CA ALA A 66 -13.40 0.93 -7.41
C ALA A 66 -12.52 0.27 -8.48
N VAL A 67 -11.32 -0.19 -8.10
CA VAL A 67 -10.42 -0.87 -9.05
C VAL A 67 -10.96 -2.23 -9.49
N GLY A 68 -11.54 -3.00 -8.57
CA GLY A 68 -12.00 -4.37 -8.81
C GLY A 68 -13.18 -4.48 -9.78
N LEU A 69 -14.02 -3.44 -9.83
CA LEU A 69 -15.18 -3.39 -10.72
C LEU A 69 -14.93 -2.56 -11.98
N HIS A 70 -14.07 -1.54 -11.92
CA HIS A 70 -13.79 -0.65 -13.06
C HIS A 70 -12.50 -1.02 -13.82
N GLY A 71 -11.42 -1.30 -13.09
CA GLY A 71 -10.07 -1.40 -13.65
C GLY A 71 -9.49 -2.81 -13.75
N ARG A 72 -10.13 -3.80 -13.11
CA ARG A 72 -9.63 -5.18 -13.08
C ARG A 72 -9.78 -5.85 -14.42
N GLY A 73 -8.67 -6.38 -14.94
CA GLY A 73 -8.69 -7.11 -16.21
C GLY A 73 -8.86 -6.22 -17.42
N SER A 74 -8.76 -4.89 -17.28
CA SER A 74 -8.93 -3.91 -18.36
C SER A 74 -8.01 -4.12 -19.57
N LEU A 75 -6.85 -4.76 -19.38
CA LEU A 75 -5.97 -5.12 -20.49
C LEU A 75 -6.59 -6.19 -21.40
N ASN A 76 -7.47 -7.05 -20.86
CA ASN A 76 -8.12 -8.13 -21.60
C ASN A 76 -9.16 -7.62 -22.60
N ASP A 77 -9.69 -6.40 -22.39
CA ASP A 77 -10.62 -5.73 -23.31
C ASP A 77 -9.91 -5.16 -24.54
N ILE A 78 -8.58 -5.13 -24.52
CA ILE A 78 -7.74 -4.62 -25.60
C ILE A 78 -7.20 -5.79 -26.44
N PRO A 79 -7.33 -5.75 -27.78
CA PRO A 79 -6.75 -6.76 -28.67
C PRO A 79 -5.27 -7.02 -28.40
N LYS A 80 -4.83 -8.28 -28.40
CA LYS A 80 -3.47 -8.69 -28.01
C LYS A 80 -2.36 -7.97 -28.77
N ASP A 81 -2.58 -7.67 -30.05
CA ASP A 81 -1.66 -6.92 -30.91
C ASP A 81 -1.49 -5.44 -30.51
N LYS A 82 -2.43 -4.91 -29.72
CA LYS A 82 -2.44 -3.53 -29.21
C LYS A 82 -2.05 -3.41 -27.74
N GLN A 83 -1.79 -4.54 -27.06
CA GLN A 83 -1.35 -4.56 -25.66
C GLN A 83 0.14 -4.17 -25.54
N THR A 84 0.46 -2.90 -25.84
CA THR A 84 1.82 -2.37 -25.74
C THR A 84 2.22 -2.08 -24.28
N SER A 85 3.51 -1.83 -24.05
CA SER A 85 4.00 -1.35 -22.74
C SER A 85 3.30 -0.07 -22.29
N ASP A 86 3.03 0.83 -23.23
CA ASP A 86 2.49 2.16 -22.94
C ASP A 86 1.02 2.05 -22.55
N VAL A 87 0.25 1.24 -23.28
CA VAL A 87 -1.13 0.89 -22.92
C VAL A 87 -1.17 0.25 -21.53
N SER A 88 -0.28 -0.71 -21.27
CA SER A 88 -0.21 -1.35 -19.95
C SER A 88 0.14 -0.35 -18.84
N ASN A 89 1.03 0.61 -19.09
CA ASN A 89 1.41 1.62 -18.10
C ASN A 89 0.27 2.60 -17.86
N ASN A 90 -0.44 3.03 -18.89
CA ASN A 90 -1.59 3.93 -18.77
C ASN A 90 -2.71 3.29 -17.94
N LEU A 91 -3.03 2.01 -18.19
CA LEU A 91 -4.03 1.28 -17.41
C LEU A 91 -3.61 1.10 -15.94
N LYS A 92 -2.31 0.86 -15.67
CA LYS A 92 -1.80 0.79 -14.29
C LYS A 92 -1.96 2.13 -13.59
N SER A 93 -1.53 3.21 -14.24
CA SER A 93 -1.67 4.57 -13.71
C SER A 93 -3.13 4.96 -13.47
N ALA A 94 -4.05 4.53 -14.34
CA ALA A 94 -5.48 4.74 -14.12
C ALA A 94 -5.98 4.01 -12.87
N ASN A 95 -5.58 2.75 -12.67
CA ASN A 95 -5.93 1.99 -11.47
C ASN A 95 -5.34 2.63 -10.20
N ASP A 96 -4.06 3.00 -10.21
CA ASP A 96 -3.38 3.65 -9.07
C ASP A 96 -4.06 4.96 -8.68
N ARG A 97 -4.40 5.79 -9.67
CA ARG A 97 -5.13 7.04 -9.48
C ARG A 97 -6.48 6.83 -8.83
N THR A 98 -7.26 5.88 -9.35
CA THR A 98 -8.58 5.55 -8.80
C THR A 98 -8.45 5.05 -7.37
N ALA A 99 -7.51 4.15 -7.09
CA ALA A 99 -7.27 3.67 -5.73
C ALA A 99 -6.87 4.80 -4.77
N ALA A 100 -5.92 5.65 -5.18
CA ALA A 100 -5.43 6.79 -4.40
C ALA A 100 -6.53 7.81 -4.12
N GLN A 101 -7.37 8.11 -5.12
CA GLN A 101 -8.49 9.04 -5.01
C GLN A 101 -9.49 8.56 -3.96
N ILE A 102 -9.99 7.33 -4.09
CA ILE A 102 -10.97 6.77 -3.16
C ILE A 102 -10.37 6.63 -1.76
N MET A 103 -9.10 6.21 -1.66
CA MET A 103 -8.42 6.07 -0.37
C MET A 103 -8.38 7.41 0.36
N ALA A 104 -7.95 8.48 -0.33
CA ALA A 104 -7.87 9.83 0.19
C ALA A 104 -9.25 10.43 0.53
N GLU A 105 -10.27 10.22 -0.32
CA GLU A 105 -11.64 10.68 -0.07
C GLU A 105 -12.23 10.06 1.20
N VAL A 106 -12.04 8.74 1.42
CA VAL A 106 -12.49 8.05 2.63
C VAL A 106 -11.79 8.60 3.87
N LEU A 107 -10.47 8.76 3.84
CA LEU A 107 -9.70 9.27 4.96
C LEU A 107 -10.08 10.71 5.30
N GLN A 108 -10.11 11.61 4.31
CA GLN A 108 -10.49 13.01 4.49
C GLN A 108 -11.93 13.14 5.01
N THR A 109 -12.88 12.35 4.49
CA THR A 109 -14.28 12.39 4.94
C THR A 109 -14.43 11.88 6.36
N THR A 110 -13.65 10.86 6.73
CA THR A 110 -13.63 10.36 8.10
C THR A 110 -13.12 11.42 9.06
N THR A 111 -11.96 12.02 8.78
CA THR A 111 -11.30 12.95 9.70
C THR A 111 -12.09 14.25 9.88
N ASP A 112 -12.77 14.72 8.84
CA ASP A 112 -13.68 15.88 8.92
C ASP A 112 -14.87 15.64 9.84
N THR A 113 -15.32 14.39 9.95
CA THR A 113 -16.52 14.01 10.70
C THR A 113 -16.22 13.44 12.09
N LEU A 114 -14.98 13.59 12.58
CA LEU A 114 -14.61 13.24 13.95
C LEU A 114 -15.10 14.29 14.94
N LEU A 115 -15.57 13.81 16.10
CA LEU A 115 -16.04 14.66 17.18
C LEU A 115 -14.86 15.37 17.84
N VAL A 116 -15.13 16.55 18.42
CA VAL A 116 -14.13 17.32 19.16
C VAL A 116 -13.50 16.46 20.26
N GLY A 117 -12.17 16.44 20.31
CA GLY A 117 -11.40 15.63 21.26
C GLY A 117 -11.10 14.20 20.80
N GLU A 118 -11.66 13.77 19.66
CA GLU A 118 -11.25 12.54 18.95
C GLU A 118 -10.55 12.87 17.62
N GLU A 119 -10.23 14.14 17.40
CA GLU A 119 -9.74 14.68 16.15
C GLU A 119 -8.33 14.16 15.83
N VAL A 120 -8.12 13.89 14.55
CA VAL A 120 -6.81 13.47 14.05
C VAL A 120 -6.41 14.26 12.83
N LEU A 121 -5.09 14.40 12.66
CA LEU A 121 -4.45 14.81 11.43
C LEU A 121 -3.65 13.62 10.93
N ILE A 122 -3.95 13.12 9.73
CA ILE A 122 -3.21 12.03 9.09
C ILE A 122 -2.26 12.66 8.09
N GLU A 123 -0.99 12.27 8.11
CA GLU A 123 0.01 12.71 7.15
C GLU A 123 0.58 11.51 6.39
N SER A 124 0.56 11.56 5.05
CA SER A 124 1.26 10.59 4.21
C SER A 124 2.77 10.79 4.32
N ARG A 125 3.49 9.76 4.77
CA ARG A 125 4.94 9.81 5.04
C ARG A 125 5.75 8.82 4.20
N ILE A 126 5.11 7.76 3.71
CA ILE A 126 5.74 6.68 2.93
C ILE A 126 4.81 6.35 1.75
N THR A 127 5.35 6.36 0.53
CA THR A 127 4.60 6.09 -0.71
C THR A 127 5.51 5.47 -1.77
N GLU A 128 4.92 4.75 -2.73
CA GLU A 128 5.57 4.10 -3.88
C GLU A 128 5.92 5.06 -5.05
N GLY A 129 5.46 6.32 -5.01
CA GLY A 129 5.36 7.17 -6.22
C GLY A 129 6.38 8.28 -6.42
N VAL A 130 7.57 8.25 -5.81
CA VAL A 130 8.63 9.27 -6.08
C VAL A 130 9.61 8.80 -7.18
N ARG A 131 9.56 7.51 -7.57
CA ARG A 131 10.36 6.89 -8.64
C ARG A 131 9.96 7.48 -10.00
N ILE A 132 10.81 8.35 -10.56
CA ILE A 132 10.72 8.76 -11.96
C ILE A 132 11.00 7.54 -12.84
N LYS A 133 9.97 6.92 -13.43
CA LYS A 133 10.15 5.91 -14.47
C LYS A 133 10.56 6.62 -15.77
N PRO A 134 11.59 6.15 -16.50
CA PRO A 134 12.05 6.82 -17.71
C PRO A 134 10.92 7.01 -18.73
N GLY A 135 10.66 8.26 -19.13
CA GLY A 135 9.70 8.60 -20.21
C GLY A 135 8.26 8.94 -19.79
N LEU A 136 7.97 9.14 -18.50
CA LEU A 136 6.63 9.56 -18.03
C LEU A 136 6.53 11.05 -17.70
N GLU A 137 5.30 11.58 -17.71
CA GLU A 137 4.91 12.95 -17.35
C GLU A 137 5.58 13.44 -16.06
N ALA A 138 5.72 14.75 -15.91
CA ALA A 138 6.20 15.38 -14.68
C ALA A 138 5.21 15.13 -13.53
N GLY A 139 5.34 14.00 -12.83
CA GLY A 139 4.42 13.63 -11.74
C GLY A 139 4.66 12.30 -11.01
N GLY A 140 5.45 11.35 -11.56
CA GLY A 140 5.61 10.02 -10.94
C GLY A 140 4.37 9.11 -11.11
N ASN A 141 4.31 7.98 -10.40
CA ASN A 141 3.09 7.16 -10.36
C ASN A 141 1.99 7.92 -9.58
N PRO A 142 0.74 8.02 -10.08
CA PRO A 142 -0.32 8.73 -9.37
C PRO A 142 -0.66 8.02 -8.06
N THR A 143 -0.35 8.66 -6.93
CA THR A 143 -0.44 8.06 -5.59
C THR A 143 -0.78 9.12 -4.54
N ILE A 144 -0.88 8.74 -3.26
CA ILE A 144 -0.98 9.72 -2.17
C ILE A 144 0.42 10.23 -1.82
N ALA A 145 0.73 11.44 -2.29
CA ALA A 145 2.04 12.05 -2.16
C ALA A 145 2.53 12.20 -0.71
N VAL A 146 3.85 12.16 -0.51
CA VAL A 146 4.47 12.47 0.79
C VAL A 146 4.12 13.91 1.18
N GLY A 147 3.65 14.08 2.41
CA GLY A 147 3.20 15.35 2.98
C GLY A 147 1.73 15.68 2.71
N ALA A 148 1.00 14.86 1.96
CA ALA A 148 -0.45 14.98 1.87
C ALA A 148 -1.06 14.81 3.27
N ALA A 149 -1.95 15.74 3.65
CA ALA A 149 -2.54 15.79 4.98
C ALA A 149 -4.07 15.66 4.92
N PHE A 150 -4.62 14.79 5.77
CA PHE A 150 -6.06 14.57 5.92
C PHE A 150 -6.53 14.94 7.33
N GLY A 151 -7.52 15.81 7.41
CA GLY A 151 -7.97 16.38 8.67
C GLY A 151 -8.92 17.55 8.43
N LYS A 152 -9.54 18.03 9.51
CA LYS A 152 -10.32 19.27 9.47
C LYS A 152 -9.48 20.41 8.92
N GLU A 153 -10.12 21.36 8.25
CA GLU A 153 -9.46 22.47 7.57
C GLU A 153 -8.51 23.24 8.49
N GLU A 154 -8.97 23.57 9.70
CA GLU A 154 -8.20 24.30 10.70
C GLU A 154 -7.02 23.49 11.26
N HIS A 155 -7.04 22.16 11.15
CA HIS A 155 -5.93 21.29 11.55
C HIS A 155 -4.89 21.20 10.44
N ARG A 156 -5.34 21.06 9.19
CA ARG A 156 -4.48 21.06 8.00
C ARG A 156 -3.80 22.42 7.80
N ALA A 157 -4.47 23.52 8.14
CA ALA A 157 -3.88 24.87 8.10
C ALA A 157 -2.66 25.04 9.05
N LEU A 158 -2.51 24.15 10.04
CA LEU A 158 -1.38 24.11 10.96
C LEU A 158 -0.30 23.11 10.54
N TYR A 159 -0.40 22.54 9.34
CA TYR A 159 0.59 21.59 8.83
C TYR A 159 2.00 22.22 8.81
N GLY A 160 3.00 21.47 9.31
CA GLY A 160 4.37 21.97 9.53
C GLY A 160 4.56 22.85 10.76
N LEU A 161 3.48 23.21 11.47
CA LEU A 161 3.51 23.89 12.76
C LEU A 161 3.18 22.91 13.89
N ARG A 162 3.27 23.39 15.14
CA ARG A 162 2.91 22.59 16.30
C ARG A 162 1.40 22.34 16.33
N THR A 163 1.02 21.08 16.12
CA THR A 163 -0.38 20.62 16.23
C THR A 163 -0.89 20.79 17.68
N PRO A 164 -2.17 21.17 17.88
CA PRO A 164 -2.78 21.23 19.20
C PRO A 164 -2.72 19.88 19.92
N LYS A 165 -2.55 19.88 21.25
CA LYS A 165 -2.50 18.64 22.06
C LYS A 165 -3.79 17.81 22.02
N SER A 166 -4.90 18.41 21.62
CA SER A 166 -6.20 17.76 21.48
C SER A 166 -6.36 16.98 20.17
N VAL A 167 -5.40 17.10 19.25
CA VAL A 167 -5.42 16.47 17.94
C VAL A 167 -4.29 15.45 17.87
N THR A 168 -4.62 14.20 17.58
CA THR A 168 -3.59 13.18 17.40
C THR A 168 -3.04 13.23 15.97
N LEU A 169 -1.72 13.28 15.83
CA LEU A 169 -1.04 13.12 14.55
C LEU A 169 -0.86 11.63 14.25
N LEU A 170 -1.28 11.20 13.06
CA LEU A 170 -1.09 9.85 12.55
C LEU A 170 -0.20 9.89 11.31
N SER A 171 0.81 9.02 11.27
CA SER A 171 1.60 8.76 10.07
C SER A 171 0.91 7.70 9.23
N MET A 172 0.83 7.96 7.92
CA MET A 172 0.33 7.03 6.92
C MET A 172 1.48 6.54 6.03
N GLY A 173 1.45 5.27 5.69
CA GLY A 173 2.19 4.73 4.56
C GLY A 173 1.27 3.97 3.63
N ASN A 174 1.51 4.03 2.33
CA ASN A 174 0.68 3.37 1.34
C ASN A 174 1.49 2.87 0.15
N ASP A 175 0.98 1.78 -0.40
CA ASP A 175 1.23 1.34 -1.76
C ASP A 175 -0.17 1.10 -2.32
N VAL A 176 -0.70 2.11 -3.03
CA VAL A 176 -2.14 2.19 -3.29
C VAL A 176 -2.67 0.94 -4.00
N ILE A 177 -1.82 0.27 -4.78
CA ILE A 177 -2.06 -1.06 -5.33
C ILE A 177 -0.76 -1.88 -5.34
N ASP A 178 -0.69 -2.92 -4.53
CA ASP A 178 0.29 -3.99 -4.71
C ASP A 178 -0.13 -4.89 -5.89
N GLY A 179 0.81 -5.08 -6.82
CA GLY A 179 0.58 -5.83 -8.05
C GLY A 179 -0.31 -5.10 -9.05
N THR A 180 -0.01 -3.84 -9.39
CA THR A 180 -0.69 -3.09 -10.46
C THR A 180 -0.71 -3.83 -11.80
N GLY A 181 0.35 -4.56 -12.13
CA GLY A 181 0.38 -5.43 -13.31
C GLY A 181 -0.62 -6.58 -13.24
N LYS A 182 -0.90 -7.09 -12.03
CA LYS A 182 -1.88 -8.14 -11.78
C LYS A 182 -3.31 -7.61 -11.85
N SER A 183 -3.56 -6.39 -11.36
CA SER A 183 -4.89 -5.76 -11.41
C SER A 183 -5.39 -5.61 -12.84
N ILE A 184 -4.60 -5.01 -13.74
CA ILE A 184 -5.00 -4.79 -15.15
C ILE A 184 -5.13 -6.09 -15.96
N LYS A 185 -4.44 -7.16 -15.55
CA LYS A 185 -4.53 -8.49 -16.20
C LYS A 185 -5.65 -9.35 -15.61
N GLY A 186 -6.16 -9.00 -14.43
CA GLY A 186 -7.12 -9.81 -13.68
C GLY A 186 -6.49 -11.07 -13.09
N THR A 187 -5.17 -11.10 -12.87
CA THR A 187 -4.49 -12.24 -12.25
C THR A 187 -4.49 -12.12 -10.72
N HIS A 188 -4.31 -13.25 -10.05
CA HIS A 188 -4.46 -13.37 -8.59
C HIS A 188 -3.55 -12.43 -7.77
N SER A 189 -3.93 -12.23 -6.51
CA SER A 189 -3.17 -11.55 -5.46
C SER A 189 -2.79 -10.10 -5.76
N SER A 190 -3.67 -9.32 -6.38
CA SER A 190 -3.58 -7.85 -6.39
C SER A 190 -4.48 -7.25 -5.31
N LEU A 191 -4.00 -6.22 -4.65
CA LEU A 191 -4.67 -5.62 -3.49
C LEU A 191 -4.33 -4.15 -3.35
N THR A 192 -5.19 -3.39 -2.68
CA THR A 192 -4.86 -2.05 -2.20
C THR A 192 -4.13 -2.15 -0.86
N ALA A 193 -3.22 -1.24 -0.53
CA ALA A 193 -2.51 -1.30 0.76
C ALA A 193 -2.30 0.06 1.42
N LEU A 194 -2.56 0.11 2.72
CA LEU A 194 -2.16 1.22 3.58
C LEU A 194 -1.94 0.77 5.03
N PHE A 195 -1.18 1.58 5.76
CA PHE A 195 -1.20 1.59 7.22
C PHE A 195 -1.39 2.99 7.77
N LEU A 196 -1.98 3.09 8.96
CA LEU A 196 -1.94 4.25 9.84
C LEU A 196 -1.27 3.88 11.16
N THR A 197 -0.44 4.77 11.69
CA THR A 197 0.22 4.60 12.99
C THR A 197 0.39 5.92 13.72
N GLU A 198 0.30 5.92 15.04
CA GLU A 198 0.69 7.06 15.90
C GLU A 198 2.21 7.22 15.98
N ALA A 199 2.95 6.23 15.50
CA ALA A 199 4.40 6.30 15.48
C ALA A 199 4.88 7.38 14.51
N ASN A 200 5.92 8.10 14.88
CA ASN A 200 6.52 9.09 14.02
C ASN A 200 7.54 8.43 13.06
N ILE A 201 7.52 8.86 11.80
CA ILE A 201 8.49 8.43 10.81
C ILE A 201 9.75 9.28 10.97
N LYS A 202 10.81 8.69 11.53
CA LYS A 202 12.10 9.34 11.79
C LYS A 202 12.89 9.59 10.51
N ARG A 203 12.81 8.64 9.57
CA ARG A 203 13.54 8.68 8.30
C ARG A 203 12.60 8.24 7.20
N HIS A 204 12.48 9.04 6.15
CA HIS A 204 11.82 8.61 4.94
C HIS A 204 12.72 7.58 4.24
N LEU A 205 12.13 6.49 3.74
CA LEU A 205 12.87 5.57 2.89
C LEU A 205 12.96 6.19 1.49
N PRO A 206 14.15 6.33 0.91
CA PRO A 206 14.26 6.80 -0.47
C PRO A 206 13.58 5.79 -1.38
N ASP A 207 12.94 6.29 -2.44
CA ASP A 207 12.19 5.45 -3.37
C ASP A 207 13.15 4.73 -4.34
N ILE A 208 13.86 3.73 -3.82
CA ILE A 208 14.82 2.86 -4.49
C ILE A 208 14.59 1.41 -4.03
N TYR A 209 15.38 0.46 -4.53
CA TYR A 209 15.25 -0.94 -4.11
C TYR A 209 15.90 -1.22 -2.74
N VAL A 210 15.33 -2.20 -2.03
CA VAL A 210 15.81 -2.70 -0.75
C VAL A 210 16.04 -4.20 -0.87
N GLN A 211 17.28 -4.64 -0.65
CA GLN A 211 17.54 -6.04 -0.34
C GLN A 211 17.08 -6.34 1.07
N ARG A 212 16.31 -7.40 1.27
CA ARG A 212 15.59 -7.61 2.53
C ARG A 212 15.70 -9.04 3.07
N TRP A 213 15.74 -9.10 4.41
CA TRP A 213 15.72 -10.32 5.20
C TRP A 213 14.57 -10.22 6.19
N LEU A 214 13.47 -10.90 5.87
CA LEU A 214 12.23 -10.88 6.66
C LEU A 214 11.94 -12.26 7.18
N SER A 215 11.39 -12.33 8.39
CA SER A 215 10.93 -13.57 9.01
C SER A 215 9.67 -13.32 9.83
N GLY A 216 8.75 -14.29 9.82
CA GLY A 216 7.58 -14.34 10.69
C GLY A 216 7.90 -14.49 12.18
N VAL A 217 9.14 -14.79 12.54
CA VAL A 217 9.66 -14.79 13.91
C VAL A 217 10.87 -13.86 14.03
N ALA A 218 11.07 -13.28 15.21
CA ALA A 218 12.27 -12.53 15.53
C ALA A 218 13.53 -13.40 15.45
N PHE A 219 14.63 -12.84 14.95
CA PHE A 219 15.91 -13.52 14.76
C PHE A 219 17.07 -12.63 15.21
N GLU A 220 18.26 -13.21 15.40
CA GLU A 220 19.45 -12.44 15.78
C GLU A 220 19.84 -11.48 14.64
N GLU A 221 19.94 -10.18 14.94
CA GLU A 221 20.34 -9.20 13.93
C GLU A 221 21.77 -9.46 13.44
N PHE A 222 21.99 -9.34 12.14
CA PHE A 222 23.29 -9.52 11.50
C PHE A 222 23.57 -8.40 10.50
N ASN A 223 24.84 -8.21 10.15
CA ASN A 223 25.26 -7.26 9.12
C ASN A 223 25.15 -7.94 7.74
N PRO A 224 24.22 -7.53 6.86
CA PRO A 224 24.06 -8.21 5.58
C PRO A 224 25.21 -7.97 4.59
N GLY A 225 26.08 -6.99 4.84
CA GLY A 225 27.32 -6.81 4.08
C GLY A 225 28.42 -7.83 4.42
N GLU A 226 28.30 -8.51 5.55
CA GLU A 226 29.28 -9.48 6.07
C GLU A 226 28.70 -10.91 6.19
N THR A 227 27.40 -11.06 5.91
CA THR A 227 26.67 -12.33 6.07
C THR A 227 26.17 -12.79 4.71
N SER A 228 26.51 -14.02 4.33
CA SER A 228 25.99 -14.64 3.11
C SER A 228 24.50 -14.96 3.23
N VAL A 229 23.81 -15.15 2.10
CA VAL A 229 22.39 -15.54 2.10
C VAL A 229 22.15 -16.88 2.81
N THR A 230 23.13 -17.79 2.76
CA THR A 230 23.04 -19.11 3.40
C THR A 230 23.21 -19.03 4.91
N GLU A 231 24.18 -18.24 5.41
CA GLU A 231 24.34 -17.99 6.85
C GLU A 231 23.11 -17.25 7.42
N ALA A 232 22.57 -16.28 6.68
CA ALA A 232 21.32 -15.63 7.07
C ALA A 232 20.14 -16.63 7.16
N ALA A 233 20.07 -17.62 6.25
CA ALA A 233 19.08 -18.68 6.31
C ALA A 233 19.26 -19.60 7.51
N GLU A 234 20.49 -19.88 7.94
CA GLU A 234 20.76 -20.65 9.16
C GLU A 234 20.28 -19.90 10.41
N ILE A 235 20.57 -18.59 10.51
CA ILE A 235 20.10 -17.74 11.62
C ILE A 235 18.57 -17.74 11.70
N ILE A 236 17.90 -17.53 10.56
CA ILE A 236 16.43 -17.50 10.50
C ILE A 236 15.83 -18.89 10.78
N SER A 237 16.42 -19.95 10.26
CA SER A 237 15.99 -21.33 10.51
C SER A 237 16.08 -21.68 12.01
N TYR A 238 17.18 -21.30 12.65
CA TYR A 238 17.37 -21.46 14.10
C TYR A 238 16.33 -20.68 14.90
N ALA A 239 15.99 -19.45 14.49
CA ALA A 239 14.97 -18.64 15.14
C ALA A 239 13.57 -19.28 15.10
N TYR A 240 13.24 -20.01 14.03
CA TYR A 240 12.02 -20.82 13.95
C TYR A 240 12.08 -22.13 14.76
N GLY A 241 13.25 -22.50 15.30
CA GLY A 241 13.47 -23.80 15.94
C GLY A 241 13.42 -24.97 14.97
N LEU A 242 13.71 -24.74 13.69
CA LEU A 242 13.73 -25.79 12.67
C LEU A 242 15.03 -26.60 12.77
N SER A 243 14.97 -27.86 12.35
CA SER A 243 16.13 -28.77 12.38
C SER A 243 17.19 -28.47 11.31
N GLY A 244 16.91 -27.58 10.36
CA GLY A 244 17.77 -27.29 9.22
C GLY A 244 17.12 -26.32 8.23
N VAL A 245 17.94 -25.71 7.36
CA VAL A 245 17.49 -24.76 6.32
C VAL A 245 16.59 -25.40 5.26
N ASP A 246 16.65 -26.72 5.09
CA ASP A 246 15.80 -27.49 4.17
C ASP A 246 14.30 -27.48 4.54
N LYS A 247 13.99 -27.10 5.79
CA LYS A 247 12.61 -26.92 6.28
C LYS A 247 12.11 -25.49 6.13
N LEU A 248 13.01 -24.55 5.84
CA LEU A 248 12.70 -23.14 5.66
C LEU A 248 12.25 -22.89 4.21
N SER A 249 11.56 -21.76 4.01
CA SER A 249 11.24 -21.24 2.68
C SER A 249 11.58 -19.76 2.60
N ALA A 250 12.11 -19.30 1.46
CA ALA A 250 12.36 -17.87 1.21
C ALA A 250 11.64 -17.43 -0.07
N TYR A 251 10.64 -16.56 0.05
CA TYR A 251 9.92 -16.03 -1.11
C TYR A 251 10.77 -15.06 -1.92
N PHE A 252 10.63 -15.08 -3.25
CA PHE A 252 11.25 -14.15 -4.18
C PHE A 252 10.27 -13.61 -5.24
N LEU A 253 10.53 -12.42 -5.76
CA LEU A 253 10.04 -12.08 -7.10
C LEU A 253 10.87 -12.82 -8.16
N ASP A 254 10.24 -13.31 -9.23
CA ASP A 254 10.94 -13.88 -10.38
C ASP A 254 11.59 -12.78 -11.22
N ARG A 255 12.86 -12.50 -10.92
CA ARG A 255 13.67 -11.46 -11.56
C ARG A 255 15.11 -11.97 -11.73
N PRO A 256 15.80 -11.63 -12.84
CA PRO A 256 17.20 -12.02 -13.05
C PRO A 256 18.13 -11.71 -11.87
N ARG A 257 17.96 -10.54 -11.25
CA ARG A 257 18.73 -10.11 -10.07
C ARG A 257 18.59 -11.01 -8.84
N HIS A 258 17.63 -11.92 -8.79
CA HIS A 258 17.41 -12.82 -7.65
C HIS A 258 17.99 -14.22 -7.87
N TYR A 259 18.32 -14.60 -9.11
CA TYR A 259 18.74 -15.96 -9.41
C TYR A 259 20.00 -16.39 -8.65
N PRO A 260 21.04 -15.55 -8.46
CA PRO A 260 22.20 -15.94 -7.65
C PRO A 260 21.85 -16.29 -6.20
N ALA A 261 20.97 -15.51 -5.57
CA ALA A 261 20.48 -15.78 -4.21
C ALA A 261 19.65 -17.06 -4.17
N MET A 262 18.68 -17.18 -5.09
CA MET A 262 17.81 -18.36 -5.18
C MET A 262 18.63 -19.63 -5.40
N ASP A 263 19.62 -19.61 -6.29
CA ASP A 263 20.49 -20.75 -6.57
C ASP A 263 21.34 -21.15 -5.36
N ALA A 264 21.91 -20.17 -4.64
CA ALA A 264 22.68 -20.44 -3.42
C ALA A 264 21.80 -21.11 -2.35
N LEU A 265 20.58 -20.62 -2.16
CA LEU A 265 19.62 -21.12 -1.20
C LEU A 265 19.06 -22.50 -1.60
N ASN A 266 18.73 -22.70 -2.88
CA ASN A 266 18.28 -23.99 -3.41
C ASN A 266 19.38 -25.06 -3.32
N LYS A 267 20.65 -24.70 -3.56
CA LYS A 267 21.81 -25.60 -3.34
C LYS A 267 21.97 -26.00 -1.88
N ALA A 268 21.60 -25.13 -0.94
CA ALA A 268 21.55 -25.45 0.49
C ALA A 268 20.31 -26.28 0.89
N GLY A 269 19.44 -26.64 -0.08
CA GLY A 269 18.25 -27.45 0.13
C GLY A 269 17.01 -26.66 0.57
N MET A 270 17.10 -25.33 0.67
CA MET A 270 15.97 -24.48 1.03
C MET A 270 15.01 -24.31 -0.16
N PHE A 271 13.72 -24.10 0.12
CA PHE A 271 12.72 -23.81 -0.91
C PHE A 271 12.62 -22.33 -1.23
N THR A 272 12.64 -21.96 -2.51
CA THR A 272 12.46 -20.57 -2.94
C THR A 272 11.20 -20.37 -3.80
N PRO A 273 9.98 -20.29 -3.21
CA PRO A 273 8.77 -19.99 -3.97
C PRO A 273 8.86 -18.58 -4.57
N PHE A 274 8.26 -18.38 -5.74
CA PHE A 274 8.31 -17.09 -6.41
C PHE A 274 7.02 -16.72 -7.14
N ASP A 275 6.85 -15.43 -7.38
CA ASP A 275 5.81 -14.86 -8.26
C ASP A 275 6.44 -13.77 -9.15
N LYS A 276 5.80 -13.45 -10.27
CA LYS A 276 6.25 -12.39 -11.17
C LYS A 276 5.97 -11.00 -10.64
N ASP A 277 5.09 -10.82 -9.67
CA ASP A 277 4.71 -9.51 -9.14
C ASP A 277 4.08 -9.67 -7.77
N GLY A 278 3.94 -8.59 -7.00
CA GLY A 278 3.23 -8.61 -5.72
C GLY A 278 4.01 -9.29 -4.59
N ASP A 279 4.87 -8.53 -3.94
CA ASP A 279 5.74 -9.02 -2.86
C ASP A 279 5.34 -8.51 -1.47
N LEU A 280 4.43 -7.54 -1.41
CA LEU A 280 3.92 -6.97 -0.18
C LEU A 280 3.12 -8.00 0.64
N LEU A 281 2.15 -8.68 0.02
CA LEU A 281 1.34 -9.64 0.75
C LEU A 281 2.14 -10.80 1.33
N PRO A 282 3.05 -11.45 0.57
CA PRO A 282 3.98 -12.42 1.13
C PRO A 282 4.70 -11.91 2.39
N ALA A 283 5.19 -10.66 2.39
CA ALA A 283 5.85 -10.05 3.55
C ALA A 283 4.94 -9.93 4.78
N VAL A 284 3.66 -9.61 4.56
CA VAL A 284 2.66 -9.45 5.64
C VAL A 284 2.30 -10.80 6.28
N ILE A 285 2.18 -11.86 5.48
CA ILE A 285 1.68 -13.16 5.92
C ILE A 285 2.77 -14.17 6.32
N LEU A 286 4.05 -13.81 6.22
CA LEU A 286 5.18 -14.66 6.63
C LEU A 286 4.98 -15.23 8.03
N GLY A 287 5.03 -16.55 8.17
CA GLY A 287 4.90 -17.24 9.46
C GLY A 287 3.48 -17.29 10.01
N LEU A 288 2.44 -16.95 9.23
CA LEU A 288 1.07 -17.30 9.59
C LEU A 288 0.91 -18.83 9.61
N GLU A 289 0.38 -19.35 10.71
CA GLU A 289 0.06 -20.77 10.84
C GLU A 289 -1.02 -21.18 9.84
N GLY A 290 -0.93 -22.42 9.35
CA GLY A 290 -1.90 -22.97 8.39
C GLY A 290 -1.71 -22.51 6.94
N LEU A 291 -0.94 -21.44 6.67
CA LEU A 291 -0.52 -21.11 5.31
C LEU A 291 0.58 -22.06 4.86
N LYS A 292 0.23 -22.92 3.90
CA LYS A 292 1.15 -23.89 3.30
C LYS A 292 1.05 -23.82 1.79
N PHE A 293 2.19 -23.93 1.14
CA PHE A 293 2.25 -24.19 -0.29
C PHE A 293 1.71 -25.58 -0.61
N ALA A 294 1.48 -25.86 -1.89
CA ALA A 294 0.93 -27.15 -2.35
C ALA A 294 1.77 -28.37 -1.92
N ASP A 295 3.06 -28.17 -1.64
CA ASP A 295 3.98 -29.20 -1.14
C ASP A 295 3.97 -29.35 0.40
N GLY A 296 3.11 -28.61 1.10
CA GLY A 296 2.95 -28.64 2.55
C GLY A 296 3.92 -27.78 3.34
N ARG A 297 4.89 -27.09 2.71
CA ARG A 297 5.81 -26.18 3.39
C ARG A 297 5.13 -24.83 3.68
N GLY A 298 5.44 -24.26 4.85
CA GLY A 298 4.98 -22.92 5.21
C GLY A 298 5.66 -21.82 4.39
N LEU A 299 5.15 -20.60 4.48
CA LEU A 299 5.81 -19.39 4.00
C LEU A 299 6.49 -18.69 5.18
N HIS A 300 7.81 -18.86 5.30
CA HIS A 300 8.55 -18.48 6.51
C HIS A 300 9.27 -17.13 6.41
N SER A 301 9.92 -16.86 5.28
CA SER A 301 10.90 -15.79 5.18
C SER A 301 11.01 -15.18 3.78
N MET A 302 11.75 -14.08 3.70
CA MET A 302 12.41 -13.57 2.48
C MET A 302 13.88 -13.39 2.85
N ILE A 303 14.82 -13.88 2.03
CA ILE A 303 16.24 -13.90 2.38
C ILE A 303 17.05 -13.43 1.18
N GLY A 304 17.47 -12.17 1.22
CA GLY A 304 18.21 -11.56 0.13
C GLY A 304 17.36 -11.21 -1.10
N GLU A 305 16.03 -11.24 -0.95
CA GLU A 305 15.09 -10.76 -1.96
C GLU A 305 15.23 -9.24 -2.14
N ILE A 306 15.06 -8.71 -3.35
CA ILE A 306 15.19 -7.28 -3.67
C ILE A 306 13.89 -6.72 -4.28
N GLY A 307 13.16 -5.96 -3.46
CA GLY A 307 11.89 -5.30 -3.77
C GLY A 307 11.93 -3.79 -3.55
N GLY A 308 10.82 -3.10 -3.77
CA GLY A 308 10.72 -1.65 -3.55
C GLY A 308 10.73 -1.25 -2.07
N SER A 309 11.18 -0.03 -1.78
CA SER A 309 11.30 0.46 -0.40
C SER A 309 9.96 0.80 0.26
N ALA A 310 8.97 1.23 -0.52
CA ALA A 310 7.61 1.48 -0.02
C ALA A 310 6.95 0.17 0.43
N GLU A 311 7.06 -0.87 -0.38
CA GLU A 311 6.58 -2.23 -0.12
C GLU A 311 7.26 -2.81 1.12
N TRP A 312 8.56 -2.55 1.30
CA TRP A 312 9.27 -2.90 2.54
C TRP A 312 8.61 -2.25 3.76
N ALA A 313 8.38 -0.93 3.77
CA ALA A 313 7.80 -0.27 4.94
C ALA A 313 6.36 -0.69 5.21
N VAL A 314 5.52 -0.79 4.17
CA VAL A 314 4.11 -1.17 4.29
C VAL A 314 3.98 -2.64 4.74
N GLY A 315 4.89 -3.52 4.33
CA GLY A 315 4.90 -4.94 4.72
C GLY A 315 5.55 -5.22 6.08
N VAL A 316 6.62 -4.51 6.42
CA VAL A 316 7.42 -4.80 7.62
C VAL A 316 6.74 -4.35 8.91
N LEU A 317 6.07 -3.20 8.92
CA LEU A 317 5.39 -2.72 10.13
C LEU A 317 4.34 -3.74 10.65
N PRO A 318 3.40 -4.24 9.84
CA PRO A 318 2.48 -5.28 10.29
C PRO A 318 3.13 -6.63 10.58
N LEU A 319 4.22 -7.00 9.87
CA LEU A 319 5.02 -8.18 10.21
C LEU A 319 5.59 -8.07 11.64
N VAL A 320 6.13 -6.90 12.01
CA VAL A 320 6.68 -6.64 13.35
C VAL A 320 5.59 -6.66 14.42
N TRP A 321 4.39 -6.13 14.12
CA TRP A 321 3.25 -6.24 15.05
C TRP A 321 2.88 -7.69 15.34
N ARG A 322 3.03 -8.60 14.37
CA ARG A 322 2.80 -10.04 14.53
C ARG A 322 3.92 -10.78 15.27
N GLY A 323 5.03 -10.11 15.58
CA GLY A 323 6.20 -10.69 16.25
C GLY A 323 7.32 -11.16 15.31
N GLY A 324 7.20 -10.84 14.02
CA GLY A 324 8.27 -11.02 13.05
C GLY A 324 9.35 -9.95 13.14
N GLN A 325 10.34 -10.05 12.27
CA GLN A 325 11.47 -9.12 12.19
C GLN A 325 11.94 -8.95 10.75
N ALA A 326 12.57 -7.81 10.49
CA ALA A 326 13.09 -7.46 9.18
C ALA A 326 14.40 -6.67 9.27
N ILE A 327 15.33 -7.00 8.37
CA ILE A 327 16.50 -6.19 8.04
C ILE A 327 16.36 -5.77 6.57
N GLY A 328 16.59 -4.50 6.28
CA GLY A 328 16.68 -3.95 4.92
C GLY A 328 18.06 -3.39 4.65
N MET A 329 18.53 -3.46 3.41
CA MET A 329 19.76 -2.85 2.94
C MET A 329 19.47 -2.19 1.59
N LEU A 330 19.80 -0.91 1.44
CA LEU A 330 19.51 -0.19 0.20
C LEU A 330 20.34 -0.80 -0.95
N THR A 331 19.76 -0.82 -2.15
CA THR A 331 20.38 -1.32 -3.38
C THR A 331 20.16 -0.36 -4.53
N SER A 332 21.10 -0.34 -5.48
CA SER A 332 21.03 0.54 -6.65
C SER A 332 19.95 0.06 -7.60
N GLN A 333 18.95 0.92 -7.84
CA GLN A 333 17.93 0.68 -8.85
C GLN A 333 18.52 0.78 -10.26
N SER A 334 19.43 1.73 -10.48
CA SER A 334 20.10 1.95 -11.76
C SER A 334 20.86 0.70 -12.20
N SER A 335 21.65 0.11 -11.30
CA SER A 335 22.38 -1.13 -11.58
C SER A 335 21.44 -2.31 -11.81
N LEU A 336 20.42 -2.46 -10.97
CA LEU A 336 19.49 -3.61 -11.00
C LEU A 336 18.46 -3.60 -12.15
N THR A 337 18.36 -2.51 -12.90
CA THR A 337 17.43 -2.37 -14.04
C THR A 337 18.13 -2.47 -15.40
N ARG A 338 19.44 -2.63 -15.43
CA ARG A 338 20.22 -2.83 -16.64
C ARG A 338 19.84 -4.15 -17.34
N LYS A 339 19.67 -4.08 -18.65
CA LYS A 339 19.27 -5.23 -19.50
C LYS A 339 20.45 -5.96 -20.13
N ASP A 340 21.64 -5.38 -20.04
CA ASP A 340 22.87 -5.87 -20.67
C ASP A 340 23.79 -6.63 -19.70
N LEU A 341 23.40 -6.73 -18.43
CA LEU A 341 24.11 -7.48 -17.39
C LEU A 341 23.53 -8.89 -17.21
N SER A 342 24.40 -9.85 -16.86
CA SER A 342 23.96 -11.18 -16.46
C SER A 342 23.32 -11.16 -15.05
N PRO A 343 22.55 -12.19 -14.66
CA PRO A 343 22.07 -12.35 -13.28
C PRO A 343 23.16 -12.19 -12.21
N GLU A 344 24.34 -12.77 -12.45
CA GLU A 344 25.49 -12.71 -11.54
C GLU A 344 26.05 -11.28 -11.45
N ASP A 345 26.19 -10.61 -12.59
CA ASP A 345 26.64 -9.21 -12.62
C ASP A 345 25.64 -8.29 -11.93
N LEU A 346 24.33 -8.46 -12.16
CA LEU A 346 23.30 -7.70 -11.46
C LEU A 346 23.40 -7.86 -9.94
N TRP A 347 23.64 -9.08 -9.47
CA TRP A 347 23.83 -9.33 -8.04
C TRP A 347 25.10 -8.66 -7.51
N ASN A 348 26.22 -8.75 -8.21
CA ASN A 348 27.48 -8.14 -7.79
C ASN A 348 27.44 -6.61 -7.83
N GLU A 349 26.73 -6.03 -8.78
CA GLU A 349 26.60 -4.58 -8.98
C GLU A 349 25.50 -3.93 -8.11
N ARG A 350 24.74 -4.71 -7.32
CA ARG A 350 23.55 -4.22 -6.59
C ARG A 350 23.81 -3.13 -5.56
N PHE A 351 25.07 -2.89 -5.18
CA PHE A 351 25.48 -1.83 -4.26
C PHE A 351 26.31 -0.73 -4.92
N HIS A 352 26.43 -0.74 -6.25
CA HIS A 352 27.05 0.35 -7.01
C HIS A 352 25.98 1.39 -7.35
N PHE A 353 25.92 2.44 -6.53
CA PHE A 353 24.97 3.54 -6.67
C PHE A 353 25.48 4.61 -7.64
N THR A 354 24.57 5.25 -8.37
CA THR A 354 24.88 6.48 -9.11
C THR A 354 25.00 7.69 -8.17
N GLU A 355 25.50 8.82 -8.67
CA GLU A 355 25.56 10.07 -7.88
C GLU A 355 24.16 10.51 -7.41
N GLU A 356 23.14 10.39 -8.26
CA GLU A 356 21.77 10.73 -7.92
C GLU A 356 21.22 9.82 -6.81
N GLU A 357 21.49 8.51 -6.88
CA GLU A 357 21.09 7.58 -5.84
C GLU A 357 21.82 7.86 -4.52
N PHE A 358 23.11 8.20 -4.57
CA PHE A 358 23.85 8.65 -3.37
C PHE A 358 23.21 9.90 -2.76
N MET A 359 22.80 10.88 -3.57
CA MET A 359 22.09 12.07 -3.07
C MET A 359 20.79 11.71 -2.36
N LEU A 360 19.99 10.78 -2.91
CA LEU A 360 18.76 10.29 -2.27
C LEU A 360 19.04 9.59 -0.93
N ILE A 361 20.08 8.75 -0.88
CA ILE A 361 20.51 8.03 0.33
C ILE A 361 20.99 9.00 1.41
N THR A 362 21.75 10.02 1.02
CA THR A 362 22.24 11.10 1.89
C THR A 362 21.08 11.91 2.46
N ASP A 363 20.14 12.35 1.63
CA ASP A 363 18.96 13.11 2.06
C ASP A 363 18.08 12.31 3.04
N ALA A 364 17.95 11.01 2.78
CA ALA A 364 17.28 10.07 3.68
C ALA A 364 18.09 9.69 4.94
N ARG A 365 19.35 10.17 5.07
CA ARG A 365 20.26 10.00 6.22
C ARG A 365 20.70 8.55 6.49
N PHE A 366 21.00 7.79 5.44
CA PHE A 366 21.48 6.40 5.52
C PHE A 366 23.01 6.24 5.41
N GLU A 367 23.78 7.32 5.31
CA GLU A 367 25.22 7.31 5.00
C GLU A 367 26.11 6.44 5.91
N ARG A 368 25.72 6.25 7.19
CA ARG A 368 26.58 5.60 8.21
C ARG A 368 26.22 4.15 8.53
N LYS A 369 25.06 3.67 8.09
CA LYS A 369 24.57 2.31 8.36
C LYS A 369 23.94 1.80 7.08
N SER A 370 24.65 0.92 6.37
CA SER A 370 24.23 0.42 5.06
C SER A 370 22.94 -0.43 5.13
N TYR A 371 22.63 -0.97 6.31
CA TYR A 371 21.39 -1.71 6.59
C TYR A 371 20.59 -1.07 7.73
N PHE A 372 19.31 -1.41 7.83
CA PHE A 372 18.37 -0.82 8.76
C PHE A 372 17.31 -1.82 9.20
N THR A 373 16.70 -1.56 10.36
CA THR A 373 15.49 -2.24 10.81
C THR A 373 14.34 -1.25 10.89
N ILE A 374 13.14 -1.71 11.22
CA ILE A 374 11.99 -0.82 11.39
C ILE A 374 12.25 0.27 12.44
N TYR A 375 13.10 -0.04 13.43
CA TYR A 375 13.47 0.88 14.50
C TYR A 375 14.44 1.96 14.03
N ASP A 376 15.01 1.90 12.83
CA ASP A 376 15.75 3.03 12.24
C ASP A 376 14.79 4.01 11.53
N ILE A 377 13.65 3.49 11.02
CA ILE A 377 12.65 4.22 10.24
C ILE A 377 11.59 4.86 11.14
N ILE A 378 11.11 4.15 12.14
CA ILE A 378 9.98 4.51 13.00
C ILE A 378 10.45 4.59 14.46
N ASP A 379 9.99 5.58 15.22
CA ASP A 379 10.40 5.77 16.61
C ASP A 379 9.89 4.69 17.56
N ASN A 380 8.57 4.48 17.60
CA ASN A 380 7.88 3.50 18.41
C ASN A 380 6.87 2.73 17.54
N PRO A 381 7.31 1.64 16.87
CA PRO A 381 6.43 0.84 16.00
C PRO A 381 5.14 0.36 16.68
N PHE A 382 5.09 0.27 18.02
CA PHE A 382 3.96 -0.24 18.77
C PHE A 382 3.07 0.86 19.40
N ALA A 383 3.28 2.14 19.09
CA ALA A 383 2.50 3.26 19.65
C ALA A 383 0.97 3.09 19.48
N GLY A 384 0.56 2.52 18.35
CA GLY A 384 -0.83 2.28 17.98
C GLY A 384 -0.92 2.30 16.46
N GLY A 385 -1.49 1.27 15.84
CA GLY A 385 -1.49 1.20 14.38
C GLY A 385 -2.40 0.11 13.81
N ILE A 386 -2.73 0.27 12.53
CA ILE A 386 -3.50 -0.67 11.74
C ILE A 386 -3.01 -0.61 10.30
N SER A 387 -2.94 -1.76 9.65
CA SER A 387 -2.80 -1.90 8.21
C SER A 387 -4.01 -2.64 7.65
N ALA A 388 -4.39 -2.27 6.43
CA ALA A 388 -5.51 -2.87 5.73
C ALA A 388 -5.13 -3.11 4.27
N PHE A 389 -5.57 -4.26 3.75
CA PHE A 389 -5.23 -4.75 2.43
C PHE A 389 -6.50 -5.23 1.72
N GLY A 390 -7.04 -4.44 0.78
CA GLY A 390 -8.31 -4.74 0.11
C GLY A 390 -8.09 -5.60 -1.13
N ALA A 391 -8.71 -6.78 -1.21
CA ALA A 391 -8.50 -7.73 -2.31
C ALA A 391 -9.19 -7.26 -3.62
N ILE A 392 -8.39 -6.88 -4.62
CA ILE A 392 -8.87 -6.51 -5.97
C ILE A 392 -9.14 -7.80 -6.76
N THR A 393 -8.20 -8.75 -6.72
CA THR A 393 -8.29 -10.05 -7.39
C THR A 393 -8.23 -11.18 -6.37
N ASP A 394 -8.65 -12.38 -6.79
CA ASP A 394 -8.67 -13.56 -5.91
C ASP A 394 -7.27 -13.85 -5.39
N ASN A 395 -7.17 -14.21 -4.12
CA ASN A 395 -5.86 -14.38 -3.50
C ASN A 395 -5.34 -15.81 -3.64
N TYR A 396 -4.10 -15.95 -4.11
CA TYR A 396 -3.44 -17.25 -4.21
C TYR A 396 -2.97 -17.79 -2.86
N PHE A 397 -2.43 -16.93 -1.99
CA PHE A 397 -1.85 -17.35 -0.71
C PHE A 397 -2.92 -17.56 0.38
N VAL A 398 -4.05 -16.85 0.26
CA VAL A 398 -5.18 -16.90 1.19
C VAL A 398 -6.44 -17.24 0.39
N PRO A 399 -6.66 -18.52 0.00
CA PRO A 399 -7.62 -18.87 -1.06
C PRO A 399 -9.09 -18.54 -0.78
N PHE A 400 -9.48 -18.32 0.47
CA PHE A 400 -10.85 -17.87 0.81
C PHE A 400 -11.03 -16.35 0.68
N MET A 401 -9.95 -15.61 0.43
CA MET A 401 -9.97 -14.17 0.21
C MET A 401 -10.15 -13.88 -1.29
N ASP A 402 -11.40 -14.03 -1.73
CA ASP A 402 -11.82 -13.65 -3.08
C ASP A 402 -11.59 -12.15 -3.33
N GLY A 403 -11.31 -11.79 -4.58
CA GLY A 403 -11.30 -10.40 -5.02
C GLY A 403 -12.71 -9.84 -5.14
N VAL A 404 -12.83 -8.54 -5.42
CA VAL A 404 -14.13 -7.86 -5.50
C VAL A 404 -15.09 -8.54 -6.49
N ARG A 405 -16.37 -8.65 -6.12
CA ARG A 405 -17.46 -9.09 -7.00
C ARG A 405 -18.61 -8.09 -6.93
N GLY A 406 -19.17 -7.75 -8.08
CA GLY A 406 -20.42 -7.01 -8.21
C GLY A 406 -21.52 -7.94 -8.68
N ASP A 407 -22.71 -7.80 -8.11
CA ASP A 407 -23.94 -8.49 -8.51
C ASP A 407 -24.94 -7.40 -8.95
N PRO A 408 -25.02 -7.09 -10.26
CA PRO A 408 -25.93 -6.06 -10.77
C PRO A 408 -27.40 -6.40 -10.54
N GLU A 409 -27.78 -7.69 -10.54
CA GLU A 409 -29.18 -8.10 -10.34
C GLU A 409 -29.65 -7.82 -8.91
N LYS A 410 -28.75 -7.96 -7.95
CA LYS A 410 -29.04 -7.70 -6.53
C LYS A 410 -28.58 -6.33 -6.04
N ASN A 411 -27.90 -5.54 -6.89
CA ASN A 411 -27.23 -4.30 -6.52
C ASN A 411 -26.27 -4.48 -5.33
N LYS A 412 -25.45 -5.54 -5.36
CA LYS A 412 -24.53 -5.88 -4.27
C LYS A 412 -23.08 -5.86 -4.69
N ILE A 413 -22.21 -5.55 -3.74
CA ILE A 413 -20.76 -5.61 -3.90
C ILE A 413 -20.19 -6.41 -2.74
N SER A 414 -19.38 -7.43 -3.03
CA SER A 414 -18.60 -8.13 -2.00
C SER A 414 -17.12 -7.80 -2.14
N VAL A 415 -16.46 -7.55 -1.01
CA VAL A 415 -15.02 -7.29 -0.92
C VAL A 415 -14.44 -7.91 0.35
N ASN A 416 -13.23 -8.44 0.24
CA ASN A 416 -12.49 -8.94 1.38
C ASN A 416 -11.32 -8.00 1.71
N VAL A 417 -11.08 -7.76 3.00
CA VAL A 417 -9.96 -6.93 3.48
C VAL A 417 -9.17 -7.68 4.53
N LEU A 418 -7.89 -7.92 4.29
CA LEU A 418 -6.97 -8.41 5.31
C LEU A 418 -6.54 -7.24 6.19
N VAL A 419 -6.57 -7.41 7.50
CA VAL A 419 -6.28 -6.38 8.49
C VAL A 419 -5.25 -6.91 9.47
N VAL A 420 -4.21 -6.12 9.73
CA VAL A 420 -3.26 -6.38 10.82
C VAL A 420 -3.23 -5.15 11.72
N ASN A 421 -3.44 -5.32 13.02
CA ASN A 421 -3.35 -4.20 13.96
C ASN A 421 -2.09 -4.29 14.82
N SER A 422 -1.77 -3.22 15.54
CA SER A 422 -0.57 -3.13 16.36
C SER A 422 -0.57 -4.06 17.57
N LEU A 423 -1.67 -4.74 17.89
CA LEU A 423 -1.72 -5.85 18.84
C LEU A 423 -1.26 -7.17 18.22
N GLY A 424 -0.97 -7.22 16.92
CA GLY A 424 -0.54 -8.44 16.21
C GLY A 424 -1.69 -9.32 15.71
N MET A 425 -2.94 -8.90 15.93
CA MET A 425 -4.10 -9.62 15.41
C MET A 425 -4.15 -9.51 13.89
N VAL A 426 -4.49 -10.63 13.24
CA VAL A 426 -4.70 -10.72 11.80
C VAL A 426 -6.13 -11.18 11.56
N GLU A 427 -6.88 -10.40 10.80
CA GLU A 427 -8.30 -10.63 10.51
C GLU A 427 -8.56 -10.47 9.01
N CYS A 428 -9.48 -11.26 8.46
CA CYS A 428 -10.06 -11.03 7.15
C CYS A 428 -11.51 -10.57 7.32
N TRP A 429 -11.81 -9.34 6.88
CA TRP A 429 -13.13 -8.74 6.89
C TRP A 429 -13.81 -9.00 5.55
N GLN A 430 -14.83 -9.86 5.55
CA GLN A 430 -15.63 -10.20 4.39
C GLN A 430 -16.88 -9.32 4.41
N MET A 431 -16.93 -8.32 3.55
CA MET A 431 -17.92 -7.25 3.58
C MET A 431 -18.83 -7.34 2.37
N ILE A 432 -20.13 -7.19 2.59
CA ILE A 432 -21.13 -7.07 1.52
C ILE A 432 -21.83 -5.73 1.67
N PHE A 433 -21.78 -4.92 0.61
CA PHE A 433 -22.47 -3.66 0.50
C PHE A 433 -23.66 -3.78 -0.45
N ASN A 434 -24.72 -3.05 -0.13
CA ASN A 434 -25.85 -2.80 -1.00
C ASN A 434 -25.70 -1.39 -1.62
N CYS A 435 -25.84 -1.30 -2.93
CA CYS A 435 -25.98 -0.03 -3.65
C CYS A 435 -27.44 0.41 -3.55
N ARG A 436 -27.73 1.62 -3.08
CA ARG A 436 -29.11 2.02 -2.78
C ARG A 436 -29.93 2.26 -4.05
N GLN A 437 -29.29 2.79 -5.09
CA GLN A 437 -29.88 3.02 -6.40
C GLN A 437 -29.55 1.87 -7.36
N SER A 438 -28.30 1.75 -7.78
CA SER A 438 -27.82 0.68 -8.65
C SER A 438 -26.31 0.50 -8.53
N LEU A 439 -25.81 -0.66 -8.98
CA LEU A 439 -24.37 -0.88 -9.08
C LEU A 439 -23.69 0.14 -10.01
N ASP A 440 -24.27 0.40 -11.18
CA ASP A 440 -23.71 1.34 -12.17
C ASP A 440 -23.63 2.76 -11.61
N HIS A 441 -24.65 3.21 -10.88
CA HIS A 441 -24.63 4.53 -10.25
C HIS A 441 -23.52 4.64 -9.19
N THR A 442 -23.34 3.61 -8.36
CA THR A 442 -22.22 3.57 -7.41
C THR A 442 -20.87 3.63 -8.14
N LEU A 443 -20.72 2.95 -9.28
CA LEU A 443 -19.48 2.98 -10.06
C LEU A 443 -19.22 4.36 -10.65
N GLU A 444 -20.24 5.03 -11.18
CA GLU A 444 -20.13 6.43 -11.66
C GLU A 444 -19.60 7.36 -10.56
N LEU A 445 -20.08 7.21 -9.31
CA LEU A 445 -19.60 8.00 -8.17
C LEU A 445 -18.15 7.69 -7.78
N MET A 446 -17.61 6.54 -8.18
CA MET A 446 -16.23 6.13 -7.90
C MET A 446 -15.24 6.52 -9.01
N ILE A 447 -15.71 7.01 -10.16
CA ILE A 447 -14.84 7.44 -11.28
C ILE A 447 -13.92 8.57 -10.83
N SER A 448 -12.65 8.51 -11.21
CA SER A 448 -11.70 9.56 -10.83
C SER A 448 -11.99 10.87 -11.58
N PRO A 449 -11.77 12.06 -10.97
CA PRO A 449 -11.94 13.33 -11.67
C PRO A 449 -11.18 13.44 -12.99
N LYS A 450 -10.01 12.78 -13.15
CA LYS A 450 -9.26 12.82 -14.42
C LYS A 450 -10.02 12.14 -15.55
N GLU A 451 -10.66 11.02 -15.27
CA GLU A 451 -11.41 10.25 -16.26
C GLU A 451 -12.69 10.99 -16.70
N GLU A 452 -13.36 11.70 -15.78
CA GLU A 452 -14.47 12.59 -16.13
C GLU A 452 -14.05 13.73 -17.08
N LEU A 453 -12.79 14.14 -17.01
CA LEU A 453 -12.20 15.19 -17.83
C LEU A 453 -11.49 14.65 -19.08
N GLU A 454 -11.30 13.33 -19.16
CA GLU A 454 -10.57 12.66 -20.23
C GLU A 454 -11.37 12.80 -21.53
N ASN A 455 -10.71 13.27 -22.60
CA ASN A 455 -11.27 13.56 -23.93
C ASN A 455 -12.05 14.88 -24.09
N LEU A 456 -12.07 15.76 -23.07
CA LEU A 456 -12.60 17.11 -23.24
C LEU A 456 -11.61 17.99 -24.01
N THR A 457 -12.11 18.78 -24.97
CA THR A 457 -11.33 19.82 -25.64
C THR A 457 -11.12 21.02 -24.71
N GLU A 458 -10.08 21.83 -24.92
CA GLU A 458 -9.67 22.94 -24.04
C GLU A 458 -10.85 23.81 -23.53
N GLY A 459 -11.73 24.30 -24.41
CA GLY A 459 -12.88 25.11 -24.00
C GLY A 459 -13.98 24.34 -23.24
N ASN A 460 -14.12 23.04 -23.48
CA ASN A 460 -15.05 22.19 -22.73
C ASN A 460 -14.44 21.74 -21.39
N LEU A 461 -13.12 21.55 -21.34
CA LEU A 461 -12.35 21.20 -20.16
C LEU A 461 -12.43 22.32 -19.10
N GLU A 462 -12.16 23.58 -19.50
CA GLU A 462 -12.29 24.73 -18.60
C GLU A 462 -13.70 24.85 -18.02
N LYS A 463 -14.72 24.63 -18.86
CA LYS A 463 -16.12 24.69 -18.44
C LYS A 463 -16.47 23.56 -17.46
N ALA A 464 -15.98 22.34 -17.71
CA ALA A 464 -16.19 21.20 -16.83
C ALA A 464 -15.53 21.43 -15.46
N ILE A 465 -14.27 21.86 -15.44
CA ILE A 465 -13.55 22.21 -14.21
C ILE A 465 -14.28 23.33 -13.46
N ALA A 466 -14.69 24.40 -14.15
CA ALA A 466 -15.45 25.48 -13.53
C ALA A 466 -16.77 24.98 -12.91
N GLY A 467 -17.45 24.03 -13.55
CA GLY A 467 -18.62 23.34 -13.01
C GLY A 467 -18.30 22.52 -11.75
N MET A 468 -17.24 21.71 -11.79
CA MET A 468 -16.77 20.95 -10.61
C MET A 468 -16.44 21.87 -9.45
N LEU A 469 -15.78 23.01 -9.72
CA LEU A 469 -15.45 23.99 -8.70
C LEU A 469 -16.66 24.72 -8.13
N GLN A 470 -17.83 24.71 -8.78
CA GLN A 470 -19.06 25.30 -8.22
C GLN A 470 -19.76 24.37 -7.24
N ASP A 471 -19.69 23.06 -7.46
CA ASP A 471 -20.22 22.04 -6.54
C ASP A 471 -19.24 21.76 -5.41
N ALA A 472 -19.71 21.78 -4.16
CA ALA A 472 -18.82 21.62 -3.00
C ALA A 472 -18.17 20.22 -2.93
N ASN A 473 -18.88 19.19 -3.37
CA ASN A 473 -18.39 17.81 -3.33
C ASN A 473 -17.38 17.59 -4.47
N LEU A 474 -17.74 17.94 -5.71
CA LEU A 474 -16.83 17.82 -6.86
C LEU A 474 -15.58 18.69 -6.69
N ARG A 475 -15.69 19.90 -6.13
CA ARG A 475 -14.53 20.73 -5.79
C ARG A 475 -13.56 20.01 -4.86
N ARG A 476 -14.09 19.36 -3.82
CA ARG A 476 -13.29 18.61 -2.84
C ARG A 476 -12.63 17.40 -3.50
N ARG A 477 -13.36 16.62 -4.30
CA ARG A 477 -12.81 15.48 -5.05
C ARG A 477 -11.70 15.95 -5.99
N PHE A 478 -11.92 17.04 -6.73
CA PHE A 478 -10.93 17.64 -7.63
C PHE A 478 -9.67 18.11 -6.90
N GLN A 479 -9.78 18.73 -5.73
CA GLN A 479 -8.63 19.13 -4.92
C GLN A 479 -7.79 17.93 -4.45
N ILE A 480 -8.46 16.85 -4.01
CA ILE A 480 -7.78 15.60 -3.62
C ILE A 480 -7.05 15.00 -4.82
N PHE A 481 -7.74 14.91 -5.96
CA PHE A 481 -7.16 14.42 -7.22
C PHE A 481 -5.92 15.23 -7.60
N PHE A 482 -6.05 16.54 -7.64
CA PHE A 482 -4.97 17.44 -8.03
C PHE A 482 -3.75 17.32 -7.11
N ASN A 483 -3.97 17.14 -5.81
CA ASN A 483 -2.88 16.83 -4.88
C ASN A 483 -2.26 15.47 -5.21
N ASN A 484 -3.03 14.39 -5.29
CA ASN A 484 -2.49 13.05 -5.56
C ASN A 484 -1.70 12.97 -6.88
N GLU A 485 -2.13 13.71 -7.91
CA GLU A 485 -1.49 13.68 -9.23
C GLU A 485 -0.29 14.64 -9.35
N TYR A 486 -0.34 15.83 -8.73
CA TYR A 486 0.61 16.91 -9.01
C TYR A 486 1.30 17.50 -7.78
N TYR A 487 1.12 16.93 -6.58
CA TYR A 487 1.82 17.39 -5.37
C TYR A 487 3.32 17.63 -5.52
N PRO A 488 4.10 16.80 -6.27
CA PRO A 488 5.54 17.02 -6.45
C PRO A 488 5.88 18.36 -7.11
N VAL A 489 4.90 19.01 -7.74
CA VAL A 489 5.07 20.26 -8.49
C VAL A 489 4.37 21.44 -7.83
N LEU A 490 3.75 21.21 -6.68
CA LEU A 490 3.04 22.21 -5.88
C LEU A 490 3.89 22.61 -4.67
N ILE A 491 4.25 23.88 -4.61
CA ILE A 491 4.88 24.47 -3.42
C ILE A 491 3.77 25.14 -2.60
N PRO A 492 3.46 24.64 -1.39
CA PRO A 492 2.58 25.34 -0.48
C PRO A 492 3.27 26.62 0.01
N VAL A 493 2.68 27.77 -0.29
CA VAL A 493 3.12 29.09 0.21
C VAL A 493 1.95 29.73 0.94
N ARG A 494 1.90 29.50 2.26
CA ARG A 494 0.82 29.98 3.15
C ARG A 494 -0.56 29.46 2.71
N ASP A 495 -1.43 30.37 2.28
CA ASP A 495 -2.80 30.16 1.81
C ASP A 495 -2.89 29.89 0.29
N LYS A 496 -1.74 29.78 -0.39
CA LYS A 496 -1.67 29.58 -1.84
C LYS A 496 -0.85 28.35 -2.21
N MET A 497 -1.31 27.64 -3.22
CA MET A 497 -0.56 26.57 -3.88
C MET A 497 0.07 27.15 -5.15
N ILE A 498 1.40 27.11 -5.25
CA ILE A 498 2.13 27.59 -6.42
C ILE A 498 2.58 26.38 -7.24
N LEU A 499 2.14 26.29 -8.49
CA LEU A 499 2.55 25.26 -9.44
C LEU A 499 3.84 25.70 -10.16
N LEU A 500 4.86 24.83 -10.22
CA LEU A 500 6.05 25.14 -11.02
C LEU A 500 5.67 25.18 -12.51
N HIS A 501 6.11 26.22 -13.21
CA HIS A 501 5.69 26.57 -14.58
C HIS A 501 5.76 25.40 -15.60
N LYS A 502 6.69 24.45 -15.44
CA LYS A 502 6.82 23.28 -16.33
C LYS A 502 5.79 22.16 -16.11
N ALA A 503 5.02 22.14 -15.01
CA ALA A 503 3.95 21.15 -14.81
C ALA A 503 2.63 21.48 -15.51
N ILE A 504 2.45 22.72 -15.96
CA ILE A 504 1.22 23.12 -16.65
C ILE A 504 1.03 22.28 -17.94
N GLY A 505 2.12 21.89 -18.60
CA GLY A 505 2.05 21.03 -19.79
C GLY A 505 1.58 19.60 -19.53
N GLY A 506 1.55 19.14 -18.27
CA GLY A 506 1.01 17.82 -17.88
C GLY A 506 -0.41 17.88 -17.29
N LEU A 507 -1.02 19.07 -17.26
CA LEU A 507 -2.43 19.28 -16.88
C LEU A 507 -3.39 19.19 -18.08
N ILE A 508 -2.85 19.16 -19.31
CA ILE A 508 -3.59 19.27 -20.58
C ILE A 508 -3.50 17.94 -21.32
#